data_AF-A0A240C173-F1
#
_entry.id   AF-A0A240C173-F1
#
_cell.length_a   1.000
_cell.length_b   1.000
_cell.length_c   1.000
_cell.angle_alpha   90.00
_cell.angle_beta   90.00
_cell.angle_gamma   90.00
#
_symmetry.space_group_name_H-M   'P 1'
#
loop_
_entity.id
_entity.type
_entity.pdbx_description
1 polymer ?
#
loop_
_entity_poly.entity_id
_entity_poly.type
_entity_poly.pdbx_seq_one_letter_code
_entity_poly.pdbx_strand_id
1 'polypeptide(L)'
;MNIAITASVGLKGLNKPDDVRAVRRQLNAHFARVRGLSQIAIGMIADEELYRAIRVFQFSMEIKSPDSVISPNGRTLRTLNIAPQVYRLEGRRILGTQEGTLGNVQKRNLININAVGYNGNTQWAYNVAKNEFPVNSNKCNKFVYDVIKESGLDAYVTIAGVRRPPLAAEWANKNTHISNWRVLSDDEQPAKGDVAAYPLSGGASYSGHTGFVVVINGTLTNISAHSDAIYPILGQFENEVTTRYRRYIGA
;
A
#
# COMPACT_ATOMS: atom_id res chain seq x y z
N MET A 1 29.46 -5.56 13.32
CA MET A 1 29.34 -6.55 14.41
C MET A 1 28.65 -7.77 13.81
N ASN A 2 29.16 -8.98 13.99
CA ASN A 2 28.47 -10.17 13.49
C ASN A 2 27.59 -10.73 14.61
N ILE A 3 26.33 -11.02 14.32
CA ILE A 3 25.41 -11.67 15.24
C ILE A 3 25.16 -13.12 14.81
N ALA A 4 25.01 -14.02 15.77
CA ALA A 4 24.43 -15.34 15.54
C ALA A 4 23.04 -15.35 16.17
N ILE A 5 22.06 -15.93 15.48
CA ILE A 5 20.74 -16.20 16.04
C ILE A 5 20.57 -17.71 16.17
N THR A 6 20.00 -18.16 17.28
CA THR A 6 19.77 -19.58 17.55
C THR A 6 18.44 -20.08 17.00
N ALA A 7 17.52 -19.18 16.68
CA ALA A 7 16.24 -19.47 16.07
C ALA A 7 15.80 -18.38 15.09
N SER A 8 14.74 -18.63 14.32
CA SER A 8 14.21 -17.65 13.37
C SER A 8 13.61 -16.44 14.09
N VAL A 9 13.90 -15.25 13.57
CA VAL A 9 13.41 -13.96 14.09
C VAL A 9 12.58 -13.27 13.01
N GLY A 10 11.40 -12.79 13.36
CA GLY A 10 10.49 -12.11 12.45
C GLY A 10 9.11 -12.76 12.39
N LEU A 11 8.37 -12.48 11.31
CA LEU A 11 6.99 -12.90 11.15
C LEU A 11 6.88 -14.44 11.18
N LYS A 12 6.10 -15.01 12.11
CA LYS A 12 6.02 -16.48 12.32
C LYS A 12 7.34 -17.16 12.71
N GLY A 13 8.37 -16.40 13.08
CA GLY A 13 9.61 -16.92 13.66
C GLY A 13 9.41 -17.41 15.10
N LEU A 14 10.35 -18.21 15.60
CA LEU A 14 10.34 -18.62 17.01
C LEU A 14 10.56 -17.43 17.96
N ASN A 15 11.23 -16.37 17.47
CA ASN A 15 11.35 -15.07 18.15
C ASN A 15 11.91 -15.16 19.57
N LYS A 16 12.99 -15.92 19.75
CA LYS A 16 13.70 -15.97 21.03
C LYS A 16 14.12 -14.55 21.44
N PRO A 17 13.86 -14.13 22.70
CA PRO A 17 14.10 -12.75 23.17
C PRO A 17 15.48 -12.17 22.84
N ASP A 18 16.54 -12.94 23.04
CA ASP A 18 17.91 -12.48 22.77
C ASP A 18 18.23 -12.39 21.29
N ASP A 19 17.73 -13.33 20.47
CA ASP A 19 17.86 -13.29 19.01
C ASP A 19 17.15 -12.06 18.45
N VAL A 20 15.94 -11.75 18.96
CA VAL A 20 15.17 -10.54 18.60
C VAL A 20 15.95 -9.27 18.91
N ARG A 21 16.48 -9.17 20.14
CA ARG A 21 17.28 -8.01 20.56
C ARG A 21 18.53 -7.85 19.71
N ALA A 22 19.22 -8.94 19.38
CA ALA A 22 20.41 -8.94 18.53
C ALA A 22 20.10 -8.44 17.11
N VAL A 23 19.03 -8.96 16.49
CA VAL A 23 18.57 -8.53 15.17
C VAL A 23 18.20 -7.05 15.14
N ARG A 24 17.45 -6.55 16.15
CA ARG A 24 17.08 -5.13 16.25
C ARG A 24 18.31 -4.22 16.29
N ARG A 25 19.31 -4.56 17.14
CA ARG A 25 20.56 -3.80 17.24
C ARG A 25 21.30 -3.77 15.91
N GLN A 26 21.39 -4.91 15.24
CA GLN A 26 22.12 -5.02 13.99
C GLN A 26 21.41 -4.27 12.84
N LEU A 27 20.08 -4.36 12.75
CA LEU A 27 19.29 -3.55 11.80
C LEU A 27 19.51 -2.06 12.03
N ASN A 28 19.46 -1.59 13.28
CA ASN A 28 19.72 -0.19 13.62
C ASN A 28 21.15 0.26 13.25
N ALA A 29 22.14 -0.62 13.33
CA ALA A 29 23.50 -0.31 12.89
C ALA A 29 23.60 -0.15 11.36
N HIS A 30 22.71 -0.75 10.58
CA HIS A 30 22.56 -0.46 9.15
C HIS A 30 21.75 0.84 8.96
N PHE A 31 20.59 0.97 9.61
CA PHE A 31 19.71 2.12 9.42
C PHE A 31 20.35 3.46 9.82
N ALA A 32 21.21 3.46 10.84
CA ALA A 32 21.99 4.65 11.25
C ALA A 32 22.87 5.23 10.12
N ARG A 33 23.25 4.41 9.13
CA ARG A 33 24.06 4.82 7.98
C ARG A 33 23.22 5.34 6.81
N VAL A 34 21.89 5.27 6.91
CA VAL A 34 20.96 5.68 5.85
C VAL A 34 20.25 6.96 6.26
N ARG A 35 20.50 8.03 5.51
CA ARG A 35 19.76 9.28 5.72
C ARG A 35 18.26 9.03 5.46
N GLY A 36 17.43 9.30 6.47
CA GLY A 36 15.96 9.21 6.38
C GLY A 36 15.36 7.88 6.83
N LEU A 37 16.15 6.89 7.26
CA LEU A 37 15.62 5.72 7.97
C LEU A 37 15.72 5.92 9.48
N SER A 38 14.57 5.84 10.16
CA SER A 38 14.52 5.85 11.62
C SER A 38 14.98 4.51 12.18
N GLN A 39 15.66 4.57 13.33
CA GLN A 39 15.98 3.39 14.13
C GLN A 39 14.73 2.89 14.85
N ILE A 40 14.63 1.58 15.04
CA ILE A 40 13.53 0.91 15.75
C ILE A 40 13.87 0.75 17.24
N ALA A 41 12.86 0.57 18.10
CA ALA A 41 13.09 0.37 19.52
C ALA A 41 13.91 -0.91 19.79
N ILE A 42 14.89 -0.84 20.70
CA ILE A 42 15.66 -2.03 21.12
C ILE A 42 14.84 -2.78 22.18
N GLY A 43 13.97 -3.68 21.73
CA GLY A 43 13.17 -4.56 22.56
C GLY A 43 13.56 -6.04 22.44
N MET A 44 12.86 -6.88 23.19
CA MET A 44 12.94 -8.35 23.09
C MET A 44 11.72 -8.96 22.40
N ILE A 45 10.70 -8.16 22.11
CA ILE A 45 9.46 -8.60 21.49
C ILE A 45 9.59 -8.46 19.99
N ALA A 46 9.16 -9.50 19.27
CA ALA A 46 8.98 -9.43 17.83
C ALA A 46 7.59 -8.85 17.54
N ASP A 47 7.56 -7.64 17.02
CA ASP A 47 6.35 -6.87 16.75
C ASP A 47 6.35 -6.34 15.32
N GLU A 48 5.29 -5.61 14.96
CA GLU A 48 5.13 -5.00 13.64
C GLU A 48 6.28 -4.06 13.26
N GLU A 49 6.90 -3.39 14.23
CA GLU A 49 8.03 -2.51 13.98
C GLU A 49 9.26 -3.32 13.50
N LEU A 50 9.56 -4.44 14.18
CA LEU A 50 10.62 -5.35 13.76
C LEU A 50 10.32 -6.00 12.41
N TYR A 51 9.10 -6.47 12.18
CA TYR A 51 8.72 -7.13 10.93
C TYR A 51 8.94 -6.19 9.73
N ARG A 52 8.52 -4.92 9.87
CA ARG A 52 8.76 -3.89 8.86
C ARG A 52 10.24 -3.61 8.63
N ALA A 53 11.03 -3.53 9.70
CA ALA A 53 12.47 -3.32 9.58
C ALA A 53 13.17 -4.46 8.83
N ILE A 54 12.83 -5.72 9.13
CA ILE A 54 13.35 -6.89 8.41
C ILE A 54 12.94 -6.80 6.94
N ARG A 55 11.67 -6.45 6.66
CA ARG A 55 11.15 -6.30 5.30
C ARG A 55 11.92 -5.25 4.49
N VAL A 56 12.17 -4.07 5.08
CA VAL A 56 12.96 -2.99 4.47
C VAL A 56 14.38 -3.47 4.15
N PHE A 57 15.00 -4.18 5.08
CA PHE A 57 16.33 -4.75 4.88
C PHE A 57 16.34 -5.81 3.77
N GLN A 58 15.37 -6.71 3.72
CA GLN A 58 15.26 -7.71 2.65
C GLN A 58 15.01 -7.08 1.29
N PHE A 59 14.17 -6.04 1.24
CA PHE A 59 13.93 -5.29 0.02
C PHE A 59 15.21 -4.63 -0.52
N SER A 60 16.06 -4.10 0.38
CA SER A 60 17.36 -3.55 -0.04
C SER A 60 18.35 -4.60 -0.54
N MET A 61 18.08 -5.88 -0.25
CA MET A 61 18.81 -7.02 -0.82
C MET A 61 18.24 -7.51 -2.17
N GLU A 62 17.31 -6.76 -2.77
CA GLU A 62 16.59 -7.12 -4.01
C GLU A 62 15.78 -8.42 -3.89
N ILE A 63 15.36 -8.77 -2.68
CA ILE A 63 14.43 -9.89 -2.47
C ILE A 63 13.06 -9.43 -2.99
N LYS A 64 12.57 -10.10 -4.05
CA LYS A 64 11.31 -9.76 -4.73
C LYS A 64 10.08 -9.88 -3.83
N SER A 65 10.10 -10.84 -2.91
CA SER A 65 9.01 -11.09 -1.96
C SER A 65 9.57 -11.18 -0.54
N PRO A 66 9.79 -10.03 0.12
CA PRO A 66 10.26 -9.98 1.50
C PRO A 66 9.29 -10.65 2.48
N ASP A 67 9.73 -11.71 3.13
CA ASP A 67 8.92 -12.53 4.05
C ASP A 67 8.90 -11.99 5.49
N SER A 68 9.71 -10.96 5.80
CA SER A 68 9.88 -10.41 7.15
C SER A 68 10.47 -11.41 8.16
N VAL A 69 11.25 -12.39 7.70
CA VAL A 69 11.91 -13.41 8.53
C VAL A 69 13.42 -13.47 8.32
N ILE A 70 14.15 -13.63 9.41
CA ILE A 70 15.58 -13.92 9.42
C ILE A 70 15.77 -15.31 10.02
N SER A 71 16.09 -16.27 9.17
CA SER A 71 16.39 -17.65 9.58
C SER A 71 17.84 -17.81 10.03
N PRO A 72 18.13 -18.71 10.99
CA PRO A 72 19.50 -19.14 11.27
C PRO A 72 20.18 -19.60 9.99
N ASN A 73 21.41 -19.16 9.76
CA ASN A 73 22.17 -19.46 8.53
C ASN A 73 21.45 -19.04 7.23
N GLY A 74 20.45 -18.18 7.29
CA GLY A 74 19.72 -17.68 6.12
C GLY A 74 20.53 -16.64 5.34
N ARG A 75 20.11 -16.38 4.08
CA ARG A 75 20.70 -15.32 3.24
C ARG A 75 20.59 -13.95 3.92
N THR A 76 19.44 -13.65 4.53
CA THR A 76 19.20 -12.41 5.26
C THR A 76 20.16 -12.24 6.42
N LEU A 77 20.35 -13.27 7.25
CA LEU A 77 21.31 -13.21 8.37
C LEU A 77 22.75 -13.04 7.91
N ARG A 78 23.18 -13.80 6.88
CA ARG A 78 24.52 -13.64 6.29
C ARG A 78 24.75 -12.21 5.83
N THR A 79 23.76 -11.62 5.16
CA THR A 79 23.84 -10.25 4.64
C THR A 79 23.78 -9.22 5.75
N LEU A 80 23.01 -9.48 6.81
CA LEU A 80 22.90 -8.62 7.98
C LEU A 80 24.20 -8.57 8.79
N ASN A 81 24.98 -9.66 8.79
CA ASN A 81 26.26 -9.78 9.49
C ASN A 81 27.41 -9.11 8.74
N ILE A 82 27.48 -9.30 7.43
CA ILE A 82 28.46 -8.55 6.64
C ILE A 82 28.05 -7.08 6.63
N ALA A 83 29.03 -6.17 6.69
CA ALA A 83 28.77 -4.78 6.34
C ALA A 83 28.26 -4.80 4.89
N PRO A 84 26.97 -4.54 4.63
CA PRO A 84 26.47 -4.66 3.30
C PRO A 84 27.08 -3.48 2.57
N GLN A 85 27.80 -3.72 1.48
CA GLN A 85 28.02 -2.69 0.46
C GLN A 85 26.68 -2.32 -0.24
N VAL A 86 25.56 -2.36 0.48
CA VAL A 86 24.18 -2.13 0.00
C VAL A 86 23.89 -0.63 -0.13
N TYR A 87 24.93 0.19 -0.12
CA TYR A 87 24.88 1.61 -0.48
C TYR A 87 25.56 1.93 -1.81
N ARG A 88 25.71 0.97 -2.73
CA ARG A 88 25.71 1.33 -4.16
C ARG A 88 24.28 1.70 -4.58
N LEU A 89 23.86 2.87 -4.10
CA LEU A 89 22.68 3.62 -4.50
C LEU A 89 23.11 4.93 -5.16
N GLU A 90 24.23 4.92 -5.88
CA GLU A 90 24.42 5.93 -6.92
C GLU A 90 23.41 5.60 -8.04
N GLY A 91 22.32 6.36 -8.08
CA GLY A 91 21.33 6.32 -9.16
C GLY A 91 20.05 5.52 -8.90
N ARG A 92 19.91 4.80 -7.78
CA ARG A 92 18.63 4.19 -7.38
C ARG A 92 18.29 4.60 -5.96
N ARG A 93 17.14 5.23 -5.77
CA ARG A 93 16.62 5.66 -4.47
C ARG A 93 15.97 4.44 -3.82
N ILE A 94 16.60 3.80 -2.83
CA ILE A 94 15.84 2.91 -1.92
C ILE A 94 15.00 3.82 -1.03
N LEU A 95 13.84 4.21 -1.54
CA LEU A 95 12.73 4.64 -0.70
C LEU A 95 12.20 3.37 -0.05
N GLY A 96 12.66 3.05 1.16
CA GLY A 96 11.83 2.24 2.04
C GLY A 96 10.45 2.89 2.04
N THR A 97 9.42 2.18 1.60
CA THR A 97 8.08 2.77 1.47
C THR A 97 7.72 3.41 2.80
N GLN A 98 7.50 4.72 2.83
CA GLN A 98 7.01 5.39 4.04
C GLN A 98 5.60 4.90 4.42
N GLU A 99 5.01 3.96 3.67
CA GLU A 99 3.69 3.34 3.86
C GLU A 99 3.30 3.11 5.32
N GLY A 100 4.25 2.65 6.13
CA GLY A 100 4.03 2.32 7.52
C GLY A 100 4.12 3.49 8.50
N THR A 101 4.59 4.66 8.07
CA THR A 101 4.70 5.85 8.93
C THR A 101 3.33 6.27 9.44
N LEU A 102 3.30 6.84 10.65
CA LEU A 102 2.07 7.39 11.25
C LEU A 102 1.35 8.33 10.28
N GLY A 103 2.09 9.19 9.57
CA GLY A 103 1.52 10.12 8.59
C GLY A 103 0.81 9.40 7.44
N ASN A 104 1.39 8.33 6.87
CA ASN A 104 0.74 7.61 5.77
C ASN A 104 -0.41 6.71 6.24
N VAL A 105 -0.32 6.15 7.45
CA VAL A 105 -1.46 5.46 8.08
C VAL A 105 -2.62 6.44 8.33
N GLN A 106 -2.34 7.63 8.87
CA GLN A 106 -3.35 8.68 9.07
C GLN A 106 -3.98 9.13 7.75
N LYS A 107 -3.18 9.30 6.70
CA LYS A 107 -3.68 9.63 5.35
C LYS A 107 -4.62 8.56 4.79
N ARG A 108 -4.31 7.27 4.96
CA ARG A 108 -5.24 6.18 4.60
C ARG A 108 -6.49 6.14 5.48
N ASN A 109 -6.37 6.55 6.75
CA ASN A 109 -7.52 6.69 7.63
C ASN A 109 -8.46 7.82 7.17
N LEU A 110 -7.91 8.93 6.68
CA LEU A 110 -8.70 10.03 6.10
C LEU A 110 -9.48 9.57 4.86
N ILE A 111 -8.84 8.81 3.95
CA ILE A 111 -9.54 8.18 2.82
C ILE A 111 -10.74 7.38 3.32
N ASN A 112 -10.53 6.51 4.32
CA ASN A 112 -11.60 5.70 4.88
C ASN A 112 -12.74 6.56 5.45
N ILE A 113 -12.42 7.58 6.26
CA ILE A 113 -13.42 8.46 6.87
C ILE A 113 -14.22 9.19 5.80
N ASN A 114 -13.55 9.80 4.83
CA ASN A 114 -14.20 10.58 3.78
C ASN A 114 -15.04 9.68 2.87
N ALA A 115 -14.52 8.53 2.44
CA ALA A 115 -15.26 7.58 1.61
C ALA A 115 -16.54 7.09 2.30
N VAL A 116 -16.44 6.67 3.57
CA VAL A 116 -17.59 6.20 4.36
C VAL A 116 -18.59 7.33 4.61
N GLY A 117 -18.11 8.56 4.80
CA GLY A 117 -18.95 9.75 4.97
C GLY A 117 -19.87 10.04 3.78
N TYR A 118 -19.55 9.53 2.59
CA TYR A 118 -20.39 9.66 1.40
C TYR A 118 -21.39 8.52 1.21
N ASN A 119 -21.50 7.55 2.11
CA ASN A 119 -22.48 6.47 1.97
C ASN A 119 -23.91 7.02 1.83
N GLY A 120 -24.63 6.59 0.80
CA GLY A 120 -25.96 7.08 0.40
C GLY A 120 -25.97 8.37 -0.44
N ASN A 121 -24.82 8.99 -0.69
CA ASN A 121 -24.74 10.25 -1.44
C ASN A 121 -24.94 10.02 -2.94
N THR A 122 -25.73 10.87 -3.60
CA THR A 122 -26.09 10.75 -5.02
C THR A 122 -25.28 11.66 -5.95
N GLN A 123 -24.35 12.48 -5.45
CA GLN A 123 -23.59 13.42 -6.28
C GLN A 123 -22.71 12.75 -7.35
N TRP A 124 -22.37 11.47 -7.19
CA TRP A 124 -21.64 10.67 -8.19
C TRP A 124 -22.54 9.68 -8.93
N ALA A 125 -23.86 9.76 -8.76
CA ALA A 125 -24.80 8.92 -9.47
C ALA A 125 -24.70 9.14 -10.99
N TYR A 126 -25.11 8.13 -11.75
CA TYR A 126 -25.02 8.12 -13.21
C TYR A 126 -25.81 9.27 -13.83
N ASN A 127 -27.01 9.53 -13.32
CA ASN A 127 -27.94 10.55 -13.80
C ASN A 127 -27.67 11.97 -13.24
N VAL A 128 -26.65 12.16 -12.41
CA VAL A 128 -26.30 13.46 -11.82
C VAL A 128 -25.02 13.99 -12.47
N ALA A 129 -24.99 15.25 -12.91
CA ALA A 129 -23.75 15.87 -13.37
C ALA A 129 -22.85 16.22 -12.19
N LYS A 130 -21.53 16.03 -12.36
CA LYS A 130 -20.54 16.40 -11.35
C LYS A 130 -19.28 16.94 -12.01
N ASN A 131 -19.05 18.24 -11.87
CA ASN A 131 -17.89 18.94 -12.42
C ASN A 131 -17.72 18.64 -13.93
N GLU A 132 -16.58 18.07 -14.31
CA GLU A 132 -16.25 17.67 -15.68
C GLU A 132 -17.00 16.43 -16.20
N PHE A 133 -17.75 15.73 -15.33
CA PHE A 133 -18.51 14.55 -15.70
C PHE A 133 -19.99 14.90 -15.94
N PRO A 134 -20.53 14.67 -17.15
CA PRO A 134 -21.91 14.99 -17.48
C PRO A 134 -22.91 14.04 -16.81
N VAL A 135 -24.20 14.33 -16.98
CA VAL A 135 -25.26 13.33 -16.76
C VAL A 135 -25.05 12.13 -17.69
N ASN A 136 -25.56 10.97 -17.29
CA ASN A 136 -25.45 9.71 -18.03
C ASN A 136 -24.00 9.24 -18.23
N SER A 137 -23.16 9.42 -17.20
CA SER A 137 -21.78 8.95 -17.22
C SER A 137 -21.42 8.25 -15.92
N ASN A 138 -20.59 7.20 -16.01
CA ASN A 138 -20.03 6.52 -14.85
C ASN A 138 -19.01 7.44 -14.15
N LYS A 139 -19.02 7.44 -12.81
CA LYS A 139 -18.21 8.37 -11.99
C LYS A 139 -17.45 7.65 -10.87
N CYS A 140 -17.23 6.34 -10.98
CA CYS A 140 -16.49 5.55 -10.00
C CYS A 140 -15.05 6.08 -9.81
N ASN A 141 -14.34 6.40 -10.90
CA ASN A 141 -13.01 7.01 -10.83
C ASN A 141 -13.03 8.45 -10.31
N LYS A 142 -14.10 9.21 -10.61
CA LYS A 142 -14.29 10.57 -10.09
C LYS A 142 -14.48 10.56 -8.57
N PHE A 143 -15.28 9.62 -8.06
CA PHE A 143 -15.44 9.41 -6.62
C PHE A 143 -14.10 9.09 -5.95
N VAL A 144 -13.34 8.16 -6.51
CA VAL A 144 -11.99 7.84 -6.00
C VAL A 144 -11.07 9.06 -6.00
N TYR A 145 -11.06 9.84 -7.09
CA TYR A 145 -10.25 11.05 -7.17
C TYR A 145 -10.65 12.12 -6.15
N ASP A 146 -11.95 12.42 -6.03
CA ASP A 146 -12.45 13.46 -5.13
C ASP A 146 -12.15 13.11 -3.66
N VAL A 147 -12.36 11.86 -3.24
CA VAL A 147 -12.03 11.41 -1.87
C VAL A 147 -10.53 11.46 -1.60
N ILE A 148 -9.69 11.03 -2.56
CA ILE A 148 -8.22 11.12 -2.43
C ILE A 148 -7.80 12.58 -2.24
N LYS A 149 -8.35 13.48 -3.06
CA LYS A 149 -8.09 14.92 -2.99
C LYS A 149 -8.51 15.54 -1.66
N GLU A 150 -9.72 15.22 -1.20
CA GLU A 150 -10.25 15.67 0.09
C GLU A 150 -9.41 15.16 1.26
N SER A 151 -8.79 13.99 1.11
CA SER A 151 -7.86 13.42 2.10
C SER A 151 -6.47 14.08 2.08
N GLY A 152 -6.27 15.15 1.29
CA GLY A 152 -5.00 15.86 1.17
C GLY A 152 -3.94 15.11 0.37
N LEU A 153 -4.37 14.20 -0.52
CA LEU A 153 -3.50 13.34 -1.33
C LEU A 153 -3.68 13.60 -2.82
N ASP A 154 -2.78 13.03 -3.61
CA ASP A 154 -2.81 13.09 -5.06
C ASP A 154 -2.75 11.68 -5.66
N ALA A 155 -3.50 11.49 -6.75
CA ALA A 155 -3.39 10.34 -7.63
C ALA A 155 -3.57 10.78 -9.07
N TYR A 156 -2.54 10.59 -9.89
CA TYR A 156 -2.53 11.00 -11.29
C TYR A 156 -1.76 9.99 -12.13
N VAL A 157 -2.15 9.88 -13.39
CA VAL A 157 -1.36 9.27 -14.46
C VAL A 157 -1.01 10.34 -15.48
N THR A 158 0.10 10.15 -16.19
CA THR A 158 0.46 10.95 -17.36
C THR A 158 0.57 10.03 -18.56
N ILE A 159 -0.37 10.16 -19.52
CA ILE A 159 -0.42 9.32 -20.72
C ILE A 159 -0.40 10.24 -21.93
N ALA A 160 0.52 9.99 -22.87
CA ALA A 160 0.73 10.84 -24.05
C ALA A 160 0.86 12.34 -23.70
N GLY A 161 1.53 12.66 -22.58
CA GLY A 161 1.73 14.02 -22.09
C GLY A 161 0.55 14.64 -21.33
N VAL A 162 -0.60 13.96 -21.27
CA VAL A 162 -1.80 14.46 -20.57
C VAL A 162 -1.84 13.92 -19.14
N ARG A 163 -1.79 14.82 -18.16
CA ARG A 163 -1.96 14.50 -16.74
C ARG A 163 -3.44 14.53 -16.36
N ARG A 164 -3.96 13.41 -15.85
CA ARG A 164 -5.36 13.30 -15.41
C ARG A 164 -5.54 12.28 -14.28
N PRO A 165 -6.71 12.26 -13.60
CA PRO A 165 -7.04 11.18 -12.69
C PRO A 165 -6.96 9.80 -13.38
N PRO A 166 -6.53 8.74 -12.68
CA PRO A 166 -6.49 7.41 -13.25
C PRO A 166 -7.90 6.87 -13.54
N LEU A 167 -8.03 6.13 -14.63
CA LEU A 167 -9.22 5.35 -14.95
C LEU A 167 -9.27 4.07 -14.10
N ALA A 168 -10.44 3.41 -14.05
CA ALA A 168 -10.57 2.14 -13.33
C ALA A 168 -9.62 1.05 -13.86
N ALA A 169 -9.51 0.89 -15.20
CA ALA A 169 -8.54 -0.04 -15.80
C ALA A 169 -7.09 0.28 -15.42
N GLU A 170 -6.76 1.55 -15.19
CA GLU A 170 -5.41 1.98 -14.86
C GLU A 170 -5.06 1.71 -13.41
N TRP A 171 -6.01 1.93 -12.50
CA TRP A 171 -5.92 1.43 -11.14
C TRP A 171 -5.70 -0.08 -11.12
N ALA A 172 -6.44 -0.82 -11.96
CA ALA A 172 -6.38 -2.28 -12.05
C ALA A 172 -5.12 -2.81 -12.78
N ASN A 173 -4.50 -2.02 -13.66
CA ASN A 173 -3.33 -2.46 -14.41
C ASN A 173 -2.06 -2.32 -13.56
N LYS A 174 -1.44 -3.45 -13.21
CA LYS A 174 -0.21 -3.51 -12.38
C LYS A 174 0.98 -2.70 -12.93
N ASN A 175 1.01 -2.46 -14.24
CA ASN A 175 2.10 -1.76 -14.91
C ASN A 175 1.89 -0.23 -14.94
N THR A 176 0.69 0.26 -14.61
CA THR A 176 0.44 1.70 -14.57
C THR A 176 1.15 2.31 -13.38
N HIS A 177 2.00 3.30 -13.64
CA HIS A 177 2.63 4.09 -12.60
C HIS A 177 1.67 5.18 -12.10
N ILE A 178 1.36 5.15 -10.81
CA ILE A 178 0.57 6.17 -10.11
C ILE A 178 1.42 6.62 -8.92
N SER A 179 1.92 7.86 -8.96
CA SER A 179 2.89 8.35 -7.98
C SER A 179 2.39 8.21 -6.55
N ASN A 180 3.23 7.68 -5.64
CA ASN A 180 2.92 7.41 -4.23
C ASN A 180 1.89 6.29 -3.97
N TRP A 181 1.49 5.53 -5.00
CA TRP A 181 0.60 4.38 -4.87
C TRP A 181 1.27 3.13 -5.45
N ARG A 182 1.44 2.11 -4.61
CA ARG A 182 1.94 0.81 -5.07
C ARG A 182 0.81 -0.19 -5.24
N VAL A 183 1.04 -1.18 -6.06
CA VAL A 183 0.17 -2.36 -6.18
C VAL A 183 0.49 -3.32 -5.03
N LEU A 184 -0.53 -3.92 -4.44
CA LEU A 184 -0.38 -5.03 -3.49
C LEU A 184 -0.01 -6.30 -4.24
N SER A 185 0.88 -7.12 -3.67
CA SER A 185 1.11 -8.48 -4.17
C SER A 185 -0.01 -9.41 -3.74
N ASP A 186 -0.12 -10.57 -4.39
CA ASP A 186 -1.22 -11.52 -4.19
C ASP A 186 -1.24 -12.12 -2.76
N ASP A 187 -0.13 -12.05 -2.02
CA ASP A 187 0.00 -12.46 -0.62
C ASP A 187 -0.36 -11.36 0.40
N GLU A 188 -0.55 -10.12 -0.05
CA GLU A 188 -0.92 -9.00 0.80
C GLU A 188 -2.43 -8.84 0.90
N GLN A 189 -2.92 -8.70 2.13
CA GLN A 189 -4.32 -8.42 2.36
C GLN A 189 -4.62 -6.93 2.15
N PRO A 190 -5.74 -6.58 1.48
CA PRO A 190 -6.20 -5.22 1.40
C PRO A 190 -6.52 -4.67 2.80
N ALA A 191 -6.34 -3.37 2.97
CA ALA A 191 -6.64 -2.66 4.20
C ALA A 191 -7.39 -1.37 3.91
N LYS A 192 -8.03 -0.81 4.94
CA LYS A 192 -8.78 0.44 4.80
C LYS A 192 -7.93 1.57 4.21
N GLY A 193 -8.52 2.29 3.27
CA GLY A 193 -7.87 3.35 2.50
C GLY A 193 -7.10 2.86 1.27
N ASP A 194 -7.05 1.55 1.01
CA ASP A 194 -6.56 1.03 -0.28
C ASP A 194 -7.62 1.28 -1.37
N VAL A 195 -7.16 1.56 -2.58
CA VAL A 195 -8.02 1.64 -3.77
C VAL A 195 -8.17 0.23 -4.36
N ALA A 196 -9.39 -0.20 -4.60
CA ALA A 196 -9.71 -1.43 -5.31
C ALA A 196 -10.18 -1.10 -6.73
N ALA A 197 -9.75 -1.88 -7.71
CA ALA A 197 -10.23 -1.73 -9.08
C ALA A 197 -10.10 -3.01 -9.89
N TYR A 198 -11.05 -3.25 -10.79
CA TYR A 198 -10.97 -4.29 -11.81
C TYR A 198 -11.32 -3.70 -13.19
N PRO A 199 -10.73 -4.23 -14.27
CA PRO A 199 -11.02 -3.78 -15.62
C PRO A 199 -12.35 -4.37 -16.12
N LEU A 200 -13.03 -3.63 -17.01
CA LEU A 200 -14.16 -4.13 -17.78
C LEU A 200 -14.01 -3.66 -19.24
N SER A 201 -14.45 -4.49 -20.17
CA SER A 201 -14.48 -4.13 -21.59
C SER A 201 -15.71 -3.27 -21.89
N GLY A 202 -15.55 -1.94 -21.78
CA GLY A 202 -16.61 -0.95 -22.08
C GLY A 202 -16.24 0.10 -23.12
N GLY A 203 -15.06 0.01 -23.72
CA GLY A 203 -14.57 0.97 -24.69
C GLY A 203 -14.53 2.40 -24.13
N ALA A 204 -15.15 3.35 -24.83
CA ALA A 204 -15.17 4.76 -24.45
C ALA A 204 -16.08 5.08 -23.26
N SER A 205 -17.05 4.21 -22.93
CA SER A 205 -18.09 4.48 -21.93
C SER A 205 -17.66 4.13 -20.50
N TYR A 206 -16.85 3.08 -20.36
CA TYR A 206 -16.23 2.68 -19.10
C TYR A 206 -15.01 1.80 -19.37
N SER A 207 -14.07 1.80 -18.43
CA SER A 207 -12.85 0.98 -18.49
C SER A 207 -12.79 -0.09 -17.42
N GLY A 208 -13.78 -0.12 -16.52
CA GLY A 208 -13.76 -0.94 -15.33
C GLY A 208 -14.55 -0.29 -14.20
N HIS A 209 -14.36 -0.81 -13.00
CA HIS A 209 -14.94 -0.27 -11.79
C HIS A 209 -13.86 -0.06 -10.73
N THR A 210 -14.04 0.96 -9.89
CA THR A 210 -13.08 1.30 -8.84
C THR A 210 -13.76 1.91 -7.63
N GLY A 211 -13.20 1.66 -6.46
CA GLY A 211 -13.67 2.14 -5.17
C GLY A 211 -12.58 2.03 -4.12
N PHE A 212 -12.97 2.13 -2.86
CA PHE A 212 -12.06 1.98 -1.73
C PHE A 212 -12.38 0.75 -0.93
N VAL A 213 -11.33 0.15 -0.36
CA VAL A 213 -11.46 -0.74 0.79
C VAL A 213 -11.66 0.15 2.03
N VAL A 214 -12.69 -0.13 2.81
CA VAL A 214 -13.09 0.67 3.98
C VAL A 214 -13.52 -0.23 5.13
N VAL A 215 -13.65 0.36 6.32
CA VAL A 215 -14.28 -0.28 7.47
C VAL A 215 -15.59 0.43 7.76
N ILE A 216 -16.69 -0.31 7.70
CA ILE A 216 -18.03 0.16 8.07
C ILE A 216 -18.48 -0.70 9.26
N ASN A 217 -18.84 -0.07 10.38
CA ASN A 217 -19.26 -0.75 11.61
C ASN A 217 -18.31 -1.85 12.10
N GLY A 218 -16.99 -1.65 11.92
CA GLY A 218 -15.96 -2.63 12.34
C GLY A 218 -15.68 -3.75 11.33
N THR A 219 -16.44 -3.84 10.25
CA THR A 219 -16.23 -4.84 9.19
C THR A 219 -15.46 -4.24 8.02
N LEU A 220 -14.38 -4.91 7.61
CA LEU A 220 -13.66 -4.58 6.37
C LEU A 220 -14.53 -4.95 5.17
N THR A 221 -14.76 -3.98 4.29
CA THR A 221 -15.60 -4.10 3.09
C THR A 221 -15.08 -3.11 2.04
N ASN A 222 -15.89 -2.82 1.03
CA ASN A 222 -15.60 -1.83 0.01
C ASN A 222 -16.70 -0.75 -0.06
N ILE A 223 -16.41 0.35 -0.75
CA ILE A 223 -17.40 1.38 -1.08
C ILE A 223 -17.03 2.02 -2.43
N SER A 224 -18.04 2.27 -3.28
CA SER A 224 -17.82 2.84 -4.61
C SER A 224 -19.05 3.59 -5.11
N ALA A 225 -18.91 4.26 -6.26
CA ALA A 225 -20.04 4.94 -6.90
C ALA A 225 -20.81 4.01 -7.84
N HIS A 226 -22.12 3.95 -7.67
CA HIS A 226 -23.04 3.19 -8.50
C HIS A 226 -23.96 4.10 -9.31
N SER A 227 -24.92 3.52 -10.01
CA SER A 227 -25.85 4.26 -10.87
C SER A 227 -26.70 5.28 -10.11
N ASP A 228 -26.98 5.00 -8.84
CA ASP A 228 -27.97 5.68 -8.01
C ASP A 228 -27.34 6.40 -6.81
N ALA A 229 -26.32 5.83 -6.18
CA ALA A 229 -25.63 6.43 -5.04
C ALA A 229 -24.24 5.81 -4.79
N ILE A 230 -23.53 6.35 -3.80
CA ILE A 230 -22.36 5.71 -3.18
C ILE A 230 -22.83 4.69 -2.14
N TYR A 231 -22.40 3.44 -2.19
CA TYR A 231 -22.65 2.45 -1.14
C TYR A 231 -21.71 1.25 -1.25
N PRO A 232 -21.61 0.42 -0.19
CA PRO A 232 -20.92 -0.87 -0.26
C PRO A 232 -21.73 -1.91 -1.05
N ILE A 233 -21.08 -2.68 -1.93
CA ILE A 233 -21.61 -3.95 -2.44
C ILE A 233 -20.69 -5.08 -1.99
N LEU A 234 -21.19 -5.95 -1.11
CA LEU A 234 -20.40 -7.05 -0.56
C LEU A 234 -19.88 -7.96 -1.66
N GLY A 235 -18.57 -8.21 -1.67
CA GLY A 235 -17.92 -9.10 -2.63
C GLY A 235 -17.66 -8.49 -4.00
N GLN A 236 -18.02 -7.21 -4.24
CA GLN A 236 -17.84 -6.58 -5.55
C GLN A 236 -16.39 -6.58 -6.01
N PHE A 237 -15.45 -6.32 -5.10
CA PHE A 237 -14.01 -6.32 -5.42
C PHE A 237 -13.36 -7.62 -4.94
N GLU A 238 -13.83 -8.15 -3.81
CA GLU A 238 -13.24 -9.30 -3.13
C GLU A 238 -13.44 -10.61 -3.91
N ASN A 239 -14.56 -10.76 -4.62
CA ASN A 239 -14.86 -11.95 -5.43
C ASN A 239 -14.44 -11.80 -6.90
N GLU A 240 -13.99 -10.63 -7.31
CA GLU A 240 -13.55 -10.37 -8.68
C GLU A 240 -12.05 -10.66 -8.81
N VAL A 241 -11.70 -11.74 -9.52
CA VAL A 241 -10.34 -12.27 -9.65
C VAL A 241 -9.37 -11.31 -10.35
N THR A 242 -9.91 -10.39 -11.15
CA THR A 242 -9.13 -9.37 -11.84
C THR A 242 -8.93 -8.10 -11.01
N THR A 243 -9.52 -8.03 -9.81
CA THR A 243 -9.31 -6.91 -8.89
C THR A 243 -7.85 -6.77 -8.53
N ARG A 244 -7.35 -5.54 -8.55
CA ARG A 244 -6.07 -5.16 -7.96
C ARG A 244 -6.28 -4.08 -6.92
N TYR A 245 -5.49 -4.18 -5.87
CA TYR A 245 -5.49 -3.23 -4.76
C TYR A 245 -4.25 -2.35 -4.84
N ARG A 246 -4.43 -1.07 -4.56
CA ARG A 246 -3.35 -0.10 -4.48
C ARG A 246 -3.33 0.59 -3.14
N ARG A 247 -2.14 0.67 -2.55
CA ARG A 247 -1.93 1.29 -1.26
C ARG A 247 -1.07 2.53 -1.39
N TYR A 248 -1.51 3.58 -0.71
CA TYR A 248 -0.74 4.80 -0.59
C TYR A 248 0.50 4.60 0.29
N ILE A 249 1.67 4.93 -0.26
CA ILE A 249 2.99 4.71 0.36
C ILE A 249 3.76 5.97 0.70
N GLY A 250 3.21 7.15 0.42
CA GLY A 250 3.87 8.44 0.67
C GLY A 250 4.96 8.80 -0.34
N ALA A 251 5.51 10.00 -0.16
CA ALA A 251 6.59 10.60 -0.94
C ALA A 251 7.84 10.80 -0.05
#